data_AF-X1V7Z7-F1
#
_entry.id   AF-X1V7Z7-F1
#
_cell.length_a   1.000
_cell.length_b   1.000
_cell.length_c   1.000
_cell.angle_alpha   90.00
_cell.angle_beta   90.00
_cell.angle_gamma   90.00
#
_symmetry.space_group_name_H-M   'P 1'
#
loop_
_entity.id
_entity.type
_entity.pdbx_description
1 polymer ?
#
loop_
_entity_poly.entity_id
_entity_poly.type
_entity_poly.pdbx_seq_one_letter_code
_entity_poly.pdbx_strand_id
1 'polypeptide(L)'
;MSLASRIGALAGRIGREVKVKVGADHPGLARAWVCFGYVGNQVVVRAAHNVASVTRLAAGRYRVSFASPLPDANYAWVGVARSSTNSGTQRLLIVRATADEKTPTHVDVGCATTAASFADSTEINLVVYR
;
A
#
# COMPACT_ATOMS: atom_id res chain seq x y z
N MET A 1 43.98 24.25 -14.43
CA MET A 1 43.20 23.15 -13.83
C MET A 1 43.88 21.82 -14.16
N SER A 2 44.26 21.03 -13.16
CA SER A 2 44.86 19.69 -13.37
C SER A 2 43.80 18.63 -13.64
N LEU A 3 44.20 17.49 -14.23
CA LEU A 3 43.35 16.31 -14.36
C LEU A 3 42.80 15.86 -13.00
N ALA A 4 43.64 15.88 -11.96
CA ALA A 4 43.24 15.57 -10.59
C ALA A 4 42.11 16.49 -10.08
N SER A 5 42.18 17.79 -10.39
CA SER A 5 41.12 18.76 -10.05
C SER A 5 39.81 18.45 -10.77
N ARG A 6 39.86 18.01 -12.03
CA ARG A 6 38.66 17.62 -12.80
C ARG A 6 38.03 16.32 -12.28
N ILE A 7 38.84 15.33 -11.92
CA ILE A 7 38.37 14.06 -11.32
C ILE A 7 37.74 14.31 -9.95
N GLY A 8 38.37 15.14 -9.11
CA GLY A 8 37.80 15.53 -7.81
C GLY A 8 36.45 16.25 -7.95
N ALA A 9 36.32 17.16 -8.92
CA ALA A 9 35.07 17.83 -9.22
C ALA A 9 33.97 16.86 -9.70
N LEU A 10 34.32 15.89 -10.55
CA LEU A 10 33.38 14.86 -11.02
C LEU A 10 32.93 13.94 -9.88
N ALA A 11 33.87 13.45 -9.06
CA ALA A 11 33.54 12.61 -7.91
C ALA A 11 32.61 13.33 -6.92
N GLY A 12 32.85 14.63 -6.68
CA GLY A 12 31.97 15.45 -5.85
C GLY A 12 30.56 15.67 -6.43
N ARG A 13 30.41 15.65 -7.77
CA ARG A 13 29.10 15.69 -8.45
C ARG A 13 28.39 14.35 -8.35
N ILE A 14 29.09 13.24 -8.59
CA ILE A 14 28.53 11.88 -8.47
C ILE A 14 28.09 11.61 -7.04
N GLY A 15 28.90 11.96 -6.04
CA GLY A 15 28.53 11.78 -4.63
C GLY A 15 27.27 12.56 -4.24
N ARG A 16 27.08 13.76 -4.79
CA ARG A 16 25.83 14.52 -4.64
C ARG A 16 24.65 13.84 -5.31
N GLU A 17 24.82 13.43 -6.56
CA GLU A 17 23.78 12.77 -7.35
C GLU A 17 23.31 11.46 -6.70
N VAL A 18 24.25 10.65 -6.21
CA VAL A 18 23.95 9.40 -5.50
C VAL A 18 23.23 9.67 -4.18
N LYS A 19 23.61 10.72 -3.45
CA LYS A 19 22.98 11.07 -2.17
C LYS A 19 21.53 11.53 -2.33
N VAL A 20 21.19 12.22 -3.42
CA VAL A 20 19.81 12.67 -3.68
C VAL A 20 18.96 11.60 -4.37
N LYS A 21 19.57 10.50 -4.82
CA LYS A 21 18.86 9.41 -5.46
C LYS A 21 17.96 8.70 -4.43
N VAL A 22 16.67 8.64 -4.74
CA VAL A 22 15.69 7.88 -3.97
C VAL A 22 15.89 6.39 -4.26
N GLY A 23 16.48 5.67 -3.30
CA GLY A 23 16.64 4.21 -3.32
C GLY A 23 15.41 3.48 -2.78
N ALA A 24 15.36 2.16 -2.94
CA ALA A 24 14.26 1.31 -2.48
C ALA A 24 14.03 1.37 -0.95
N ASP A 25 15.07 1.73 -0.21
CA ASP A 25 15.11 1.92 1.24
C ASP A 25 14.53 3.28 1.68
N HIS A 26 14.38 4.23 0.76
CA HIS A 26 13.93 5.59 1.10
C HIS A 26 12.56 5.56 1.82
N PRO A 27 12.40 6.26 2.96
CA PRO A 27 11.18 6.20 3.79
C PRO A 27 9.92 6.72 3.09
N GLY A 28 10.09 7.58 2.08
CA GLY A 28 8.99 8.09 1.26
C GLY A 28 8.45 7.13 0.21
N LEU A 29 9.04 5.93 0.04
CA LEU A 29 8.53 4.92 -0.89
C LEU A 29 7.57 3.97 -0.19
N ALA A 30 6.49 3.60 -0.88
CA ALA A 30 5.56 2.59 -0.39
C ALA A 30 6.27 1.25 -0.26
N ARG A 31 6.15 0.60 0.90
CA ARG A 31 6.68 -0.75 1.16
C ARG A 31 5.79 -1.85 0.62
N ALA A 32 4.50 -1.58 0.51
CA ALA A 32 3.54 -2.44 -0.15
C ALA A 32 2.40 -1.59 -0.72
N TRP A 33 1.83 -2.02 -1.84
CA TRP A 33 0.59 -1.44 -2.36
C TRP A 33 -0.16 -2.47 -3.19
N VAL A 34 -1.48 -2.30 -3.27
CA VAL A 34 -2.34 -3.18 -4.07
C VAL A 34 -3.53 -2.40 -4.61
N CYS A 35 -3.84 -2.64 -5.89
CA CYS A 35 -5.11 -2.29 -6.52
C CYS A 35 -5.86 -3.60 -6.78
N PHE A 36 -6.99 -3.79 -6.11
CA PHE A 36 -7.80 -4.99 -6.23
C PHE A 36 -9.29 -4.64 -6.22
N GLY A 37 -10.16 -5.64 -6.31
CA GLY A 37 -11.58 -5.47 -6.07
C GLY A 37 -12.29 -6.82 -6.03
N TYR A 38 -13.56 -6.80 -5.63
CA TYR A 38 -14.41 -7.97 -5.65
C TYR A 38 -15.39 -7.87 -6.81
N VAL A 39 -15.20 -8.71 -7.82
CA VAL A 39 -15.94 -8.67 -9.09
C VAL A 39 -16.35 -10.09 -9.45
N GLY A 40 -17.62 -10.33 -9.79
CA GLY A 40 -18.09 -11.65 -10.20
C GLY A 40 -17.86 -12.74 -9.13
N ASN A 41 -18.07 -12.42 -7.85
CA ASN A 41 -17.87 -13.31 -6.71
C ASN A 41 -16.43 -13.79 -6.46
N GLN A 42 -15.43 -13.04 -6.94
CA GLN A 42 -14.02 -13.34 -6.71
C GLN A 42 -13.22 -12.08 -6.44
N VAL A 43 -12.10 -12.23 -5.72
CA VAL A 43 -11.12 -11.16 -5.55
C VAL A 43 -10.24 -11.10 -6.79
N VAL A 44 -10.19 -9.93 -7.42
CA VAL A 44 -9.39 -9.66 -8.60
C VAL A 44 -8.30 -8.65 -8.23
N VAL A 45 -7.05 -9.08 -8.25
CA VAL A 45 -5.89 -8.19 -8.08
C VAL A 45 -5.47 -7.68 -9.46
N ARG A 46 -5.48 -6.35 -9.64
CA ARG A 46 -5.12 -5.71 -10.91
C ARG A 46 -3.65 -5.35 -10.98
N ALA A 47 -3.10 -4.89 -9.87
CA ALA A 47 -1.69 -4.54 -9.76
C ALA A 47 -1.28 -4.56 -8.28
N ALA A 48 -0.02 -4.91 -8.00
CA ALA A 48 0.49 -4.92 -6.64
C ALA A 48 2.02 -4.82 -6.57
N HIS A 49 2.51 -4.42 -5.40
CA HIS A 49 3.91 -4.48 -5.00
C HIS A 49 4.02 -4.98 -3.56
N ASN A 50 4.91 -5.95 -3.34
CA ASN A 50 5.11 -6.62 -2.05
C ASN A 50 3.81 -7.17 -1.43
N VAL A 51 2.88 -7.65 -2.25
CA VAL A 51 1.65 -8.32 -1.81
C VAL A 51 1.62 -9.71 -2.43
N ALA A 52 1.53 -10.73 -1.57
CA ALA A 52 1.41 -12.13 -1.98
C ALA A 52 -0.02 -12.48 -2.39
N SER A 53 -1.00 -12.01 -1.62
CA SER A 53 -2.41 -12.35 -1.85
C SER A 53 -3.36 -11.37 -1.18
N VAL A 54 -4.57 -11.28 -1.71
CA VAL A 54 -5.70 -10.63 -1.05
C VAL A 54 -6.81 -11.66 -0.86
N THR A 55 -7.18 -11.90 0.39
CA THR A 55 -8.23 -12.87 0.75
C THR A 55 -9.45 -12.13 1.29
N ARG A 56 -10.64 -12.47 0.82
CA ARG A 56 -11.89 -11.95 1.38
C ARG A 56 -12.27 -12.76 2.61
N LEU A 57 -12.40 -12.11 3.76
CA LEU A 57 -12.79 -12.72 5.04
C LEU A 57 -14.32 -12.70 5.22
N ALA A 58 -14.95 -11.61 4.78
CA ALA A 58 -16.40 -11.41 4.78
C ALA A 58 -16.74 -10.33 3.75
N ALA A 59 -18.03 -10.01 3.57
CA ALA A 59 -18.44 -8.91 2.70
C ALA A 59 -17.76 -7.59 3.12
N GLY A 60 -17.00 -6.99 2.20
CA GLY A 60 -16.25 -5.77 2.43
C GLY A 60 -15.08 -5.91 3.42
N ARG A 61 -14.68 -7.12 3.86
CA ARG A 61 -13.52 -7.33 4.74
C ARG A 61 -12.48 -8.19 4.03
N TYR A 62 -11.26 -7.70 4.00
CA TYR A 62 -10.17 -8.33 3.27
C TYR A 62 -8.90 -8.40 4.10
N ARG A 63 -8.13 -9.46 3.91
CA ARG A 63 -6.77 -9.62 4.40
C ARG A 63 -5.81 -9.41 3.23
N VAL A 64 -4.92 -8.45 3.36
CA VAL A 64 -3.82 -8.23 2.41
C VAL A 64 -2.54 -8.81 3.03
N SER A 65 -2.03 -9.89 2.44
CA SER A 65 -0.81 -10.56 2.89
C SER A 65 0.39 -10.07 2.11
N PHE A 66 1.44 -9.67 2.80
CA PHE A 66 2.68 -9.19 2.20
C PHE A 66 3.54 -10.35 1.68
N ALA A 67 4.23 -10.14 0.57
CA ALA A 67 5.14 -11.16 0.00
C ALA A 67 6.44 -11.26 0.79
N SER A 68 6.96 -10.14 1.26
CA SER A 68 8.05 -10.03 2.21
C SER A 68 7.55 -9.31 3.46
N PRO A 69 7.82 -9.83 4.67
CA PRO A 69 7.36 -9.22 5.90
C PRO A 69 7.98 -7.83 6.06
N LEU A 70 7.17 -6.88 6.53
CA LEU A 70 7.69 -5.63 7.08
C LEU A 70 8.45 -5.94 8.37
N PRO A 71 9.35 -5.06 8.84
CA PRO A 71 10.15 -5.42 10.01
C PRO A 71 9.38 -5.38 11.34
N ASP A 72 8.26 -4.67 11.40
CA ASP A 72 7.39 -4.58 12.58
C ASP A 72 5.97 -4.19 12.16
N ALA A 73 5.04 -4.19 13.12
CA ALA A 73 3.67 -3.79 12.92
C ALA A 73 3.46 -2.27 12.98
N ASN A 74 4.51 -1.45 13.16
CA ASN A 74 4.43 0.01 13.34
C ASN A 74 4.54 0.75 12.00
N TYR A 75 3.83 0.28 10.98
CA TYR A 75 3.73 0.95 9.67
C TYR A 75 2.48 1.83 9.55
N ALA A 76 2.51 2.82 8.68
CA ALA A 76 1.33 3.58 8.27
C ALA A 76 0.71 2.93 7.03
N TRP A 77 -0.61 3.01 6.90
CA TRP A 77 -1.29 2.62 5.67
C TRP A 77 -2.45 3.55 5.39
N VAL A 78 -2.78 3.69 4.12
CA VAL A 78 -3.91 4.47 3.64
C VAL A 78 -4.60 3.70 2.53
N GLY A 79 -5.92 3.74 2.52
CA GLY A 79 -6.65 3.11 1.46
C GLY A 79 -8.03 3.69 1.24
N VAL A 80 -8.48 3.58 -0.01
CA VAL A 80 -9.77 4.08 -0.49
C VAL A 80 -10.43 3.01 -1.33
N ALA A 81 -11.75 3.06 -1.37
CA ALA A 81 -12.54 2.18 -2.23
C ALA A 81 -13.46 3.02 -3.11
N ARG A 82 -13.65 2.56 -4.35
CA ARG A 82 -14.61 3.16 -5.26
C ARG A 82 -16.03 2.87 -4.76
N SER A 83 -16.97 3.80 -4.95
CA SER A 83 -18.38 3.49 -4.78
C SER A 83 -18.84 2.52 -5.87
N SER A 84 -19.55 1.45 -5.49
CA SER A 84 -20.13 0.50 -6.45
C SER A 84 -21.38 1.04 -7.16
N THR A 85 -21.96 2.13 -6.65
CA THR A 85 -23.15 2.79 -7.21
C THR A 85 -22.89 4.29 -7.31
N ASN A 86 -23.41 4.96 -8.34
CA ASN A 86 -23.32 6.41 -8.50
C ASN A 86 -24.33 7.13 -7.59
N SER A 87 -24.23 6.89 -6.28
CA SER A 87 -25.14 7.38 -5.24
C SER A 87 -24.51 8.48 -4.37
N GLY A 88 -23.32 8.97 -4.73
CA GLY A 88 -22.57 9.95 -3.92
C GLY A 88 -22.01 9.39 -2.60
N THR A 89 -22.17 8.09 -2.34
CA THR A 89 -21.71 7.46 -1.11
C THR A 89 -20.19 7.27 -1.12
N GLN A 90 -19.50 7.79 -0.11
CA GLN A 90 -18.07 7.60 0.06
C GLN A 90 -17.75 6.22 0.66
N ARG A 91 -16.61 5.65 0.28
CA ARG A 91 -16.09 4.41 0.86
C ARG A 91 -14.62 4.55 1.22
N LEU A 92 -14.30 4.12 2.43
CA LEU A 92 -12.97 4.27 3.03
C LEU A 92 -12.51 2.91 3.53
N LEU A 93 -11.20 2.67 3.51
CA LEU A 93 -10.64 1.52 4.19
C LEU A 93 -10.38 1.87 5.66
N ILE A 94 -10.88 1.05 6.56
CA ILE A 94 -10.68 1.18 8.01
C ILE A 94 -10.30 -0.16 8.65
N VAL A 95 -9.69 -0.09 9.82
CA VAL A 95 -9.57 -1.20 10.77
C VAL A 95 -10.51 -0.84 11.92
N ARG A 96 -11.54 -1.66 12.20
CA ARG A 96 -12.58 -1.30 13.18
C ARG A 96 -12.77 -2.34 14.29
N ALA A 97 -12.53 -3.61 14.00
CA ALA A 97 -12.75 -4.68 14.96
C ALA A 97 -11.46 -5.03 15.71
N THR A 98 -11.56 -5.43 16.97
CA THR A 98 -10.44 -5.99 17.74
C THR A 98 -9.84 -7.26 17.11
N ALA A 99 -10.58 -7.92 16.22
CA ALA A 99 -10.11 -9.07 15.45
C ALA A 99 -9.48 -8.70 14.09
N ASP A 100 -9.49 -7.44 13.67
CA ASP A 100 -8.74 -7.00 12.48
C ASP A 100 -7.26 -6.90 12.85
N GLU A 101 -6.42 -7.69 12.20
CA GLU A 101 -5.00 -7.78 12.52
C GLU A 101 -4.16 -6.77 11.70
N LYS A 102 -3.20 -6.11 12.37
CA LYS A 102 -2.16 -5.31 11.74
C LYS A 102 -0.81 -5.87 12.17
N THR A 103 -0.18 -6.65 11.30
CA THR A 103 1.03 -7.42 11.63
C THR A 103 2.11 -7.17 10.58
N PRO A 104 3.37 -7.56 10.84
CA PRO A 104 4.42 -7.40 9.84
C PRO A 104 4.19 -8.24 8.58
N THR A 105 3.28 -9.21 8.59
CA THR A 105 3.02 -10.11 7.44
C THR A 105 1.73 -9.80 6.70
N HIS A 106 0.78 -9.10 7.32
CA HIS A 106 -0.50 -8.78 6.71
C HIS A 106 -1.22 -7.64 7.42
N VAL A 107 -2.16 -7.03 6.71
CA VAL A 107 -3.12 -6.09 7.27
C VAL A 107 -4.54 -6.50 6.88
N ASP A 108 -5.42 -6.54 7.88
CA ASP A 108 -6.85 -6.68 7.65
C ASP A 108 -7.48 -5.30 7.46
N VAL A 109 -8.36 -5.20 6.48
CA VAL A 109 -9.00 -3.93 6.12
C VAL A 109 -10.47 -4.15 5.80
N GLY A 110 -11.30 -3.24 6.29
CA GLY A 110 -12.73 -3.16 5.99
C GLY A 110 -13.03 -1.99 5.05
N CYS A 111 -13.69 -2.27 3.93
CA CYS A 111 -14.30 -1.28 3.05
C CYS A 111 -15.61 -0.79 3.68
N ALA A 112 -15.52 0.27 4.47
CA ALA A 112 -16.64 0.84 5.19
C ALA A 112 -17.45 1.83 4.33
N THR A 113 -18.75 1.85 4.59
CA THR A 113 -19.69 2.82 4.05
C THR A 113 -20.02 3.89 5.10
N THR A 114 -20.61 5.01 4.68
CA THR A 114 -21.11 6.06 5.59
C THR A 114 -22.27 5.60 6.49
N ALA A 115 -22.87 4.43 6.22
CA ALA A 115 -23.93 3.82 7.03
C ALA A 115 -23.38 2.87 8.12
N ALA A 116 -22.10 2.99 8.48
CA ALA A 116 -21.43 2.14 9.46
C ALA A 116 -21.49 0.63 9.14
N SER A 117 -21.61 0.28 7.85
CA SER A 117 -21.62 -1.09 7.34
C SER A 117 -20.41 -1.35 6.45
N PHE A 118 -20.15 -2.63 6.16
CA PHE A 118 -19.10 -3.03 5.21
C PHE A 118 -19.73 -3.56 3.93
N ALA A 119 -19.15 -3.19 2.79
CA ALA A 119 -19.61 -3.66 1.50
C ALA A 119 -18.42 -3.89 0.57
N ASP A 120 -18.53 -4.92 -0.26
CA ASP A 120 -17.56 -5.18 -1.31
C ASP A 120 -17.54 -4.02 -2.32
N SER A 121 -16.36 -3.72 -2.85
CA SER A 121 -16.19 -2.75 -3.93
C SER A 121 -15.49 -3.39 -5.12
N THR A 122 -15.86 -2.94 -6.32
CA THR A 122 -15.21 -3.34 -7.55
C THR A 122 -13.77 -2.82 -7.64
N GLU A 123 -13.41 -1.79 -6.87
CA GLU A 123 -12.05 -1.26 -6.84
C GLU A 123 -11.68 -0.72 -5.45
N ILE A 124 -10.57 -1.21 -4.94
CA ILE A 124 -10.01 -0.91 -3.63
C ILE A 124 -8.50 -0.73 -3.82
N ASN A 125 -7.98 0.37 -3.30
CA ASN A 125 -6.58 0.72 -3.39
C ASN A 125 -6.02 0.88 -1.97
N LEU A 126 -4.90 0.22 -1.69
CA LEU A 126 -4.20 0.27 -0.41
C LEU A 126 -2.73 0.57 -0.67
N VAL A 127 -2.16 1.47 0.13
CA VAL A 127 -0.73 1.79 0.15
C VAL A 127 -0.23 1.74 1.58
N VAL A 128 0.95 1.16 1.78
CA VAL A 128 1.60 0.95 3.08
C VAL A 128 2.98 1.61 3.07
N TYR A 129 3.27 2.39 4.11
CA TYR A 129 4.53 3.09 4.32
C TYR A 129 5.16 2.70 5.66
N ARG A 130 6.49 2.64 5.71
CA ARG A 130 7.25 2.35 6.93
C ARG A 130 8.64 2.96 6.87
#